data_AF-A0A527GAV1-F1
#
_entry.id   AF-A0A527GAV1-F1
#
_cell.length_a   1.000
_cell.length_b   1.000
_cell.length_c   1.000
_cell.angle_alpha   90.00
_cell.angle_beta   90.00
_cell.angle_gamma   90.00
#
_symmetry.space_group_name_H-M   'P 1'
#
loop_
_entity.id
_entity.type
_entity.pdbx_description
1 polymer ?
#
loop_
_entity_poly.entity_id
_entity_poly.type
_entity_poly.pdbx_seq_one_letter_code
_entity_poly.pdbx_strand_id
1 'polypeptide(L)'
;TLWLSWLRDGNASHRDDVLNSLEQMLSGGIYDHIAGGLSRYSTDAEWLVPHFEKMLYDNAQLIRFCSWAYAASGNELFRVRIEETIEWLLREMRVDGGAFAASLDADSDGEEGLFYTWSREEIEAALGDDSALFFKHFILSSPHGWEGKPVVHQTLSQQSHYVIDREQIGPLKAKLLTVREQRVRP
;
A
#
# COMPACT_ATOMS: atom_id res chain seq x y z
N THR A 1 -10.48 -1.92 22.09
CA THR A 1 -9.33 -1.39 21.30
C THR A 1 -8.93 -0.05 21.87
N LEU A 2 -7.69 0.39 21.64
CA LEU A 2 -7.23 1.73 22.08
C LEU A 2 -8.14 2.84 21.54
N TRP A 3 -8.58 2.73 20.28
CA TRP A 3 -9.54 3.67 19.67
C TRP A 3 -10.84 3.82 20.46
N LEU A 4 -11.46 2.71 20.88
CA LEU A 4 -12.69 2.76 21.69
C LEU A 4 -12.45 3.33 23.09
N SER A 5 -11.27 3.08 23.67
CA SER A 5 -10.91 3.70 24.95
C SER A 5 -10.76 5.21 24.81
N TRP A 6 -10.16 5.72 23.73
CA TRP A 6 -10.13 7.15 23.46
C TRP A 6 -11.55 7.74 23.33
N LEU A 7 -12.44 7.11 22.55
CA LEU A 7 -13.80 7.60 22.36
C LEU A 7 -14.61 7.65 23.67
N ARG A 8 -14.39 6.69 24.58
CA ARG A 8 -15.11 6.60 25.85
C ARG A 8 -14.53 7.52 26.92
N ASP A 9 -13.21 7.51 27.05
CA ASP A 9 -12.51 8.07 28.22
C ASP A 9 -11.78 9.39 27.89
N GLY A 10 -11.75 9.80 26.62
CA GLY A 10 -11.07 11.01 26.16
C GLY A 10 -9.54 10.94 26.18
N ASN A 11 -8.95 9.76 26.46
CA ASN A 11 -7.49 9.63 26.53
C ASN A 11 -6.85 9.73 25.14
N ALA A 12 -6.30 10.91 24.82
CA ALA A 12 -5.70 11.20 23.53
C ALA A 12 -4.48 10.33 23.20
N SER A 13 -3.74 9.83 24.21
CA SER A 13 -2.57 8.97 23.94
C SER A 13 -2.98 7.68 23.22
N HIS A 14 -4.12 7.10 23.58
CA HIS A 14 -4.65 5.91 22.92
C HIS A 14 -5.06 6.16 21.46
N ARG A 15 -5.51 7.38 21.13
CA ARG A 15 -5.76 7.77 19.73
C ARG A 15 -4.43 7.85 18.99
N ASP A 16 -3.47 8.56 19.58
CA ASP A 16 -2.19 8.85 18.94
C ASP A 16 -1.38 7.56 18.69
N ASP A 17 -1.44 6.59 19.60
CA ASP A 17 -0.84 5.27 19.43
C ASP A 17 -1.44 4.50 18.24
N VAL A 18 -2.76 4.59 18.05
CA VAL A 18 -3.46 3.96 16.91
C VAL A 18 -3.11 4.67 15.61
N LEU A 19 -3.09 6.01 15.60
CA LEU A 19 -2.71 6.79 14.43
C LEU A 19 -1.29 6.47 13.99
N ASN A 20 -0.33 6.51 14.93
CA ASN A 20 1.06 6.17 14.65
C ASN A 20 1.19 4.75 14.10
N SER A 21 0.53 3.76 14.73
CA SER A 21 0.57 2.38 14.25
C SER A 21 0.02 2.24 12.83
N LEU A 22 -1.06 2.96 12.50
CA LEU A 22 -1.67 2.95 11.17
C LEU A 22 -0.77 3.65 10.13
N GLU A 23 -0.12 4.77 10.48
CA GLU A 23 0.83 5.47 9.61
C GLU A 23 2.03 4.60 9.23
N GLN A 24 2.61 3.91 10.22
CA GLN A 24 3.75 2.99 10.02
C GLN A 24 3.37 1.79 9.15
N MET A 25 2.22 1.16 9.41
CA MET A 25 1.75 0.07 8.57
C MET A 25 1.52 0.52 7.11
N LEU A 26 1.00 1.74 6.91
CA LEU A 26 0.75 2.34 5.59
C LEU A 26 2.00 2.89 4.89
N SER A 27 3.14 2.92 5.57
CA SER A 27 4.44 3.21 4.96
C SER A 27 5.18 1.93 4.56
N GLY A 28 4.91 0.80 5.23
CA GLY A 28 5.48 -0.51 4.92
C GLY A 28 5.09 -1.07 3.55
N GLY A 29 5.76 -2.15 3.15
CA GLY A 29 5.49 -2.86 1.90
C GLY A 29 4.20 -3.66 1.89
N ILE A 30 3.57 -3.89 3.06
CA ILE A 30 2.24 -4.53 3.18
C ILE A 30 1.17 -3.79 2.35
N TYR A 31 1.32 -2.48 2.16
CA TYR A 31 0.48 -1.68 1.30
C TYR A 31 1.09 -1.58 -0.11
N ASP A 32 0.30 -1.87 -1.15
CA ASP A 32 0.74 -1.77 -2.54
C ASP A 32 0.82 -0.30 -2.96
N HIS A 33 2.02 0.26 -2.88
CA HIS A 33 2.29 1.66 -3.21
C HIS A 33 2.13 1.99 -4.70
N ILE A 34 2.11 1.00 -5.60
CA ILE A 34 1.95 1.21 -7.04
C ILE A 34 0.48 1.31 -7.41
N ALA A 35 -0.36 0.44 -6.86
CA ALA A 35 -1.73 0.29 -7.36
C ALA A 35 -2.83 0.28 -6.29
N GLY A 36 -2.46 0.43 -5.02
CA GLY A 36 -3.38 0.46 -3.90
C GLY A 36 -3.76 -0.92 -3.38
N GLY A 37 -4.38 -0.91 -2.20
CA GLY A 37 -4.81 -2.12 -1.49
C GLY A 37 -3.74 -2.70 -0.57
N LEU A 38 -4.22 -3.30 0.51
CA LEU A 38 -3.46 -3.93 1.58
C LEU A 38 -3.39 -5.44 1.35
N SER A 39 -2.19 -5.98 1.50
CA SER A 39 -1.94 -7.42 1.55
C SER A 39 -2.37 -8.01 2.90
N ARG A 40 -2.66 -9.30 2.94
CA ARG A 40 -3.34 -9.96 4.07
C ARG A 40 -2.56 -9.86 5.38
N TYR A 41 -1.25 -10.04 5.34
CA TYR A 41 -0.36 -9.85 6.49
C TYR A 41 1.09 -9.58 6.04
N SER A 42 1.94 -9.15 6.98
CA SER A 42 3.40 -9.08 6.81
C SER A 42 4.06 -10.27 7.51
N THR A 43 5.15 -10.77 6.96
CA THR A 43 5.97 -11.83 7.55
C THR A 43 7.02 -11.30 8.54
N ASP A 44 7.21 -9.97 8.59
CA ASP A 44 8.11 -9.27 9.50
C ASP A 44 7.38 -8.24 10.39
N ALA A 45 8.11 -7.72 11.38
CA ALA A 45 7.58 -6.77 12.37
C ALA A 45 7.55 -5.32 11.84
N GLU A 46 8.26 -5.05 10.75
CA GLU A 46 8.39 -3.75 10.09
C GLU A 46 7.32 -3.50 9.03
N TRP A 47 6.41 -4.45 8.82
CA TRP A 47 5.40 -4.44 7.74
C TRP A 47 6.02 -4.37 6.33
N LEU A 48 7.25 -4.84 6.16
CA LEU A 48 8.00 -4.71 4.91
C LEU A 48 7.66 -5.83 3.92
N VAL A 49 7.70 -7.11 4.32
CA VAL A 49 7.49 -8.26 3.43
C VAL A 49 6.07 -8.81 3.55
N PRO A 50 5.21 -8.58 2.55
CA PRO A 50 3.84 -9.05 2.58
C PRO A 50 3.74 -10.55 2.27
N HIS A 51 2.70 -11.18 2.79
CA HIS A 51 2.06 -12.28 2.09
C HIS A 51 1.08 -11.66 1.09
N PHE A 52 1.41 -11.71 -0.20
CA PHE A 52 0.88 -10.81 -1.24
C PHE A 52 -0.60 -11.01 -1.61
N GLU A 53 -1.27 -11.99 -1.01
CA GLU A 53 -2.71 -12.20 -1.11
C GLU A 53 -3.45 -10.96 -0.59
N LYS A 54 -4.52 -10.52 -1.27
CA LYS A 54 -5.34 -9.39 -0.82
C LYS A 54 -6.77 -9.81 -0.56
N MET A 55 -7.27 -9.50 0.65
CA MET A 55 -8.62 -9.87 1.06
C MET A 55 -9.56 -8.66 1.01
N LEU A 56 -10.81 -8.88 0.57
CA LEU A 56 -11.83 -7.84 0.54
C LEU A 56 -12.10 -7.27 1.94
N TYR A 57 -12.23 -8.14 2.94
CA TYR A 57 -12.59 -7.71 4.30
C TYR A 57 -11.47 -6.93 4.98
N ASP A 58 -10.20 -7.20 4.67
CA ASP A 58 -9.06 -6.44 5.21
C ASP A 58 -9.05 -5.03 4.63
N ASN A 59 -9.25 -4.90 3.32
CA ASN A 59 -9.31 -3.61 2.64
C ASN A 59 -10.55 -2.79 3.02
N ALA A 60 -11.70 -3.42 3.21
CA ALA A 60 -12.90 -2.76 3.73
C ALA A 60 -12.69 -2.23 5.16
N GLN A 61 -12.00 -3.01 6.01
CA GLN A 61 -11.64 -2.56 7.36
C GLN A 61 -10.61 -1.44 7.33
N LEU A 62 -9.62 -1.50 6.44
CA LEU A 62 -8.64 -0.43 6.25
C LEU A 62 -9.33 0.89 5.90
N ILE A 63 -10.23 0.89 4.91
CA ILE A 63 -11.00 2.09 4.54
C ILE A 63 -11.73 2.68 5.75
N ARG A 64 -12.38 1.83 6.56
CA ARG A 64 -13.08 2.28 7.76
C ARG A 64 -12.14 2.91 8.79
N PHE A 65 -11.01 2.26 9.09
CA PHE A 65 -10.05 2.77 10.06
C PHE A 65 -9.38 4.06 9.58
N CYS A 66 -8.97 4.14 8.31
CA CYS A 66 -8.46 5.35 7.71
C CYS A 66 -9.51 6.47 7.73
N SER A 67 -10.80 6.17 7.54
CA SER A 67 -11.86 7.19 7.61
C SER A 67 -11.98 7.79 9.00
N TRP A 68 -11.90 6.97 10.04
CA TRP A 68 -11.87 7.44 11.43
C TRP A 68 -10.59 8.23 11.73
N ALA A 69 -9.45 7.75 11.26
CA ALA A 69 -8.16 8.40 11.43
C ALA A 69 -8.14 9.78 10.76
N TYR A 70 -8.62 9.88 9.52
CA TYR A 70 -8.76 11.14 8.80
C TYR A 70 -9.68 12.11 9.53
N ALA A 71 -10.87 11.67 9.92
CA ALA A 71 -11.83 12.51 10.63
C ALA A 71 -11.30 13.04 11.97
N ALA A 72 -10.47 12.25 12.67
CA ALA A 72 -9.92 12.63 13.98
C ALA A 72 -8.67 13.51 13.92
N SER A 73 -7.86 13.39 12.85
CA SER A 73 -6.54 14.01 12.76
C SER A 73 -6.41 15.07 11.66
N GLY A 74 -7.23 15.00 10.62
CA GLY A 74 -7.04 15.77 9.39
C GLY A 74 -5.81 15.36 8.57
N ASN A 75 -5.13 14.24 8.90
CA ASN A 75 -3.95 13.79 8.16
C ASN A 75 -4.34 13.25 6.77
N GLU A 76 -4.01 14.02 5.74
CA GLU A 76 -4.33 13.76 4.33
C GLU A 76 -3.82 12.41 3.80
N LEU A 77 -2.80 11.82 4.43
CA LEU A 77 -2.36 10.46 4.12
C LEU A 77 -3.53 9.47 4.13
N PHE A 78 -4.38 9.52 5.16
CA PHE A 78 -5.47 8.57 5.30
C PHE A 78 -6.50 8.73 4.19
N ARG A 79 -6.78 9.97 3.75
CA ARG A 79 -7.66 10.21 2.59
C ARG A 79 -7.05 9.62 1.31
N VAL A 80 -5.77 9.87 1.06
CA VAL A 80 -5.07 9.32 -0.11
C VAL A 80 -5.15 7.79 -0.12
N ARG A 81 -4.90 7.13 1.02
CA ARG A 81 -4.99 5.66 1.13
C ARG A 81 -6.41 5.13 0.94
N ILE A 82 -7.44 5.83 1.43
CA ILE A 82 -8.83 5.45 1.17
C ILE A 82 -9.11 5.46 -0.34
N GLU A 83 -8.76 6.55 -1.02
CA GLU A 83 -9.02 6.72 -2.45
C GLU A 83 -8.31 5.66 -3.28
N GLU A 84 -7.01 5.44 -3.03
CA GLU A 84 -6.22 4.42 -3.71
C GLU A 84 -6.75 2.99 -3.47
N THR A 85 -7.16 2.66 -2.24
CA THR A 85 -7.76 1.34 -1.94
C THR A 85 -9.10 1.18 -2.63
N ILE A 86 -9.93 2.23 -2.72
CA ILE A 86 -11.20 2.19 -3.46
C ILE A 86 -10.95 2.00 -4.96
N GLU A 87 -10.00 2.74 -5.54
CA GLU A 87 -9.60 2.57 -6.94
C GLU A 87 -9.12 1.13 -7.23
N TRP A 88 -8.30 0.56 -6.34
CA TRP A 88 -7.90 -0.84 -6.42
C TRP A 88 -9.09 -1.80 -6.35
N LEU A 89 -10.00 -1.63 -5.39
CA LEU A 89 -11.20 -2.48 -5.25
C LEU A 89 -12.04 -2.45 -6.52
N LEU A 90 -12.25 -1.26 -7.10
CA LEU A 90 -13.04 -1.09 -8.32
C LEU A 90 -12.37 -1.70 -9.55
N ARG A 91 -11.03 -1.65 -9.62
CA ARG A 91 -10.26 -2.16 -10.75
C ARG A 91 -10.03 -3.67 -10.70
N GLU A 92 -9.65 -4.21 -9.55
CA GLU A 92 -9.18 -5.60 -9.41
C GLU A 92 -10.21 -6.54 -8.78
N MET A 93 -11.05 -6.04 -7.88
CA MET A 93 -11.93 -6.90 -7.07
C MET A 93 -13.37 -6.94 -7.57
N ARG A 94 -13.77 -6.01 -8.46
CA ARG A 94 -15.12 -5.97 -9.00
C ARG A 94 -15.28 -6.98 -10.13
N VAL A 95 -16.19 -7.94 -9.96
CA VAL A 95 -16.47 -8.98 -10.94
C VAL A 95 -17.65 -8.61 -11.84
N ASP A 96 -17.83 -9.37 -12.91
CA ASP A 96 -19.01 -9.28 -13.78
C ASP A 96 -20.31 -9.36 -12.96
N GLY A 97 -21.27 -8.49 -13.25
CA GLY A 97 -22.48 -8.32 -12.45
C GLY A 97 -22.34 -7.34 -11.29
N GLY A 98 -21.14 -6.81 -11.04
CA GLY A 98 -20.90 -5.67 -10.15
C GLY A 98 -20.71 -6.01 -8.67
N ALA A 99 -20.66 -7.30 -8.31
CA ALA A 99 -20.25 -7.76 -6.99
C ALA A 99 -18.73 -7.63 -6.79
N PHE A 100 -18.26 -7.85 -5.56
CA PHE A 100 -16.83 -7.92 -5.25
C PHE A 100 -16.41 -9.37 -4.98
N ALA A 101 -15.25 -9.77 -5.49
CA ALA A 101 -14.56 -11.00 -5.11
C ALA A 101 -14.17 -10.97 -3.62
N ALA A 102 -14.01 -12.13 -3.00
CA ALA A 102 -13.64 -12.23 -1.58
C ALA A 102 -12.13 -12.06 -1.35
N SER A 103 -11.31 -12.50 -2.31
CA SER A 103 -9.84 -12.46 -2.27
C SER A 103 -9.25 -12.35 -3.68
N LEU A 104 -7.98 -11.94 -3.73
CA LEU A 104 -7.08 -11.99 -4.87
C LEU A 104 -5.82 -12.75 -4.44
N ASP A 105 -5.44 -13.78 -5.21
CA ASP A 105 -4.33 -14.68 -4.87
C ASP A 105 -2.96 -13.96 -4.95
N ALA A 106 -1.94 -14.61 -4.40
CA ALA A 106 -0.56 -14.16 -4.34
C ALA A 106 0.34 -14.82 -5.40
N ASP A 107 -0.02 -16.02 -5.87
CA ASP A 107 0.85 -16.88 -6.67
C ASP A 107 0.92 -16.43 -8.12
N SER A 108 2.12 -16.10 -8.60
CA SER A 108 2.36 -15.72 -10.00
C SER A 108 3.58 -16.47 -10.50
N ASP A 109 3.36 -17.40 -11.45
CA ASP A 109 4.42 -18.22 -12.05
C ASP A 109 5.18 -19.11 -11.04
N GLY A 110 4.53 -19.50 -9.94
CA GLY A 110 5.12 -20.32 -8.88
C GLY A 110 6.05 -19.54 -7.94
N GLU A 111 6.14 -18.23 -8.08
CA GLU A 111 6.93 -17.33 -7.24
C GLU A 111 6.04 -16.32 -6.51
N GLU A 112 5.99 -16.40 -5.17
CA GLU A 112 5.20 -15.48 -4.34
C GLU A 112 5.72 -14.04 -4.48
N GLY A 113 4.82 -13.11 -4.84
CA GLY A 113 5.15 -11.68 -4.88
C GLY A 113 5.84 -11.19 -6.16
N LEU A 114 6.11 -12.07 -7.13
CA LEU A 114 6.72 -11.69 -8.42
C LEU A 114 5.90 -10.62 -9.16
N PHE A 115 4.57 -10.70 -9.06
CA PHE A 115 3.67 -9.70 -9.64
C PHE A 115 3.83 -8.30 -9.02
N TYR A 116 4.18 -8.20 -7.73
CA TYR A 116 4.13 -6.95 -6.96
C TYR A 116 5.50 -6.28 -6.72
N THR A 117 6.58 -7.05 -6.75
CA THR A 117 7.93 -6.59 -6.41
C THR A 117 8.68 -6.01 -7.62
N TRP A 118 9.69 -5.18 -7.35
CA TRP A 118 10.38 -4.41 -8.40
C TRP A 118 11.88 -4.35 -8.15
N SER A 119 12.67 -4.59 -9.20
CA SER A 119 14.08 -4.23 -9.19
C SER A 119 14.26 -2.75 -9.54
N ARG A 120 15.42 -2.18 -9.18
CA ARG A 120 15.76 -0.81 -9.55
C ARG A 120 15.78 -0.64 -11.08
N GLU A 121 16.35 -1.62 -11.77
CA GLU A 121 16.50 -1.64 -13.23
C GLU A 121 15.14 -1.67 -13.93
N GLU A 122 14.15 -2.40 -13.37
CA GLU A 122 12.78 -2.41 -13.90
C GLU A 122 12.11 -1.04 -13.78
N ILE A 123 12.28 -0.36 -12.64
CA ILE A 123 11.76 1.00 -12.42
C ILE A 123 12.43 1.98 -13.38
N GLU A 124 13.75 1.93 -13.49
CA GLU A 124 14.53 2.82 -14.38
C GLU A 124 14.20 2.58 -15.86
N ALA A 125 14.02 1.32 -16.28
CA ALA A 125 13.60 0.99 -17.64
C ALA A 125 12.18 1.48 -17.95
N ALA A 126 11.25 1.37 -16.98
CA ALA A 126 9.86 1.78 -17.16
C ALA A 126 9.68 3.30 -17.14
N LEU A 127 10.44 4.02 -16.31
CA LEU A 127 10.27 5.45 -16.06
C LEU A 127 11.27 6.35 -16.78
N GLY A 128 12.45 5.84 -17.18
CA GLY A 128 13.53 6.64 -17.74
C GLY A 128 13.97 7.74 -16.78
N ASP A 129 14.06 8.98 -17.28
CA ASP A 129 14.48 10.15 -16.49
C ASP A 129 13.55 10.44 -15.29
N ASP A 130 12.29 10.02 -15.35
CA ASP A 130 11.31 10.19 -14.26
C ASP A 130 11.62 9.26 -13.05
N SER A 131 12.50 8.28 -13.20
CA SER A 131 12.85 7.34 -12.11
C SER A 131 13.46 8.03 -10.90
N ALA A 132 14.21 9.12 -11.09
CA ALA A 132 14.78 9.90 -10.00
C ALA A 132 13.67 10.51 -9.11
N LEU A 133 12.56 10.96 -9.72
CA LEU A 133 11.40 11.45 -8.99
C LEU A 133 10.74 10.31 -8.22
N PHE A 134 10.60 9.11 -8.80
CA PHE A 134 10.07 7.94 -8.08
C PHE A 134 10.86 7.65 -6.79
N PHE A 135 12.20 7.59 -6.89
CA PHE A 135 13.04 7.28 -5.72
C PHE A 135 13.10 8.39 -4.66
N LYS A 136 12.63 9.60 -4.97
CA LYS A 136 12.38 10.63 -3.94
C LYS A 136 11.23 10.24 -3.01
N HIS A 137 10.26 9.45 -3.47
CA HIS A 137 9.04 9.10 -2.74
C HIS A 137 8.95 7.65 -2.29
N PHE A 138 9.78 6.76 -2.85
CA PHE A 138 9.75 5.34 -2.54
C PHE A 138 11.15 4.77 -2.37
N ILE A 139 11.25 3.71 -1.58
CA ILE A 139 12.45 2.91 -1.39
C ILE A 139 12.16 1.48 -1.82
N LEU A 140 13.19 0.85 -2.36
CA LEU A 140 13.23 -0.58 -2.63
C LEU A 140 14.07 -1.24 -1.55
N SER A 141 13.57 -2.28 -0.90
CA SER A 141 14.33 -3.01 0.13
C SER A 141 14.11 -4.51 0.06
N SER A 142 15.19 -5.26 0.33
CA SER A 142 15.18 -6.71 0.48
C SER A 142 15.74 -7.03 1.87
N PRO A 143 14.90 -7.38 2.86
CA PRO A 143 15.39 -7.73 4.18
C PRO A 143 16.14 -9.06 4.16
N HIS A 144 16.87 -9.34 5.25
CA HIS A 144 17.62 -10.58 5.37
C HIS A 144 16.69 -11.80 5.31
N GLY A 145 17.03 -12.78 4.46
CA GLY A 145 16.22 -13.99 4.27
C GLY A 145 15.08 -13.84 3.25
N TRP A 146 14.89 -12.67 2.64
CA TRP A 146 13.97 -12.49 1.52
C TRP A 146 14.64 -12.92 0.20
N GLU A 147 14.00 -13.85 -0.52
CA GLU A 147 14.54 -14.41 -1.77
C GLU A 147 13.99 -13.73 -3.04
N GLY A 148 12.93 -12.92 -2.91
CA GLY A 148 12.33 -12.21 -4.03
C GLY A 148 13.00 -10.87 -4.39
N LYS A 149 12.46 -10.20 -5.41
CA LYS A 149 12.87 -8.83 -5.76
C LYS A 149 12.56 -7.85 -4.62
N PRO A 150 13.24 -6.69 -4.55
CA PRO A 150 12.96 -5.69 -3.54
C PRO A 150 11.48 -5.29 -3.46
N VAL A 151 11.00 -5.05 -2.24
CA VAL A 151 9.65 -4.55 -1.97
C VAL A 151 9.66 -3.02 -1.97
N VAL A 152 8.66 -2.42 -2.61
CA VAL A 152 8.43 -0.98 -2.61
C VAL A 152 7.81 -0.58 -1.28
N HIS A 153 8.41 0.37 -0.58
CA HIS A 153 7.88 0.96 0.65
C HIS A 153 8.29 2.43 0.78
N GLN A 154 7.92 3.09 1.88
CA GLN A 154 8.22 4.49 2.15
C GLN A 154 8.77 4.66 3.56
N THR A 155 9.68 5.63 3.74
CA THR A 155 9.87 6.25 5.06
C THR A 155 8.72 7.21 5.36
N LEU A 156 8.51 7.56 6.65
CA LEU A 156 7.51 8.56 7.03
C LEU A 156 7.70 9.93 6.35
N SER A 157 8.96 10.33 6.13
CA SER A 157 9.27 11.58 5.42
C SER A 157 8.86 11.49 3.95
N GLN A 158 9.17 10.38 3.28
CA GLN A 158 8.77 10.17 1.89
C GLN A 158 7.26 10.04 1.73
N GLN A 159 6.59 9.38 2.67
CA GLN A 159 5.13 9.29 2.73
C GLN A 159 4.49 10.69 2.83
N SER A 160 5.05 11.56 3.68
CA SER A 160 4.60 12.96 3.79
C SER A 160 4.80 13.73 2.48
N HIS A 161 5.97 13.59 1.85
CA HIS A 161 6.23 14.21 0.54
C HIS A 161 5.34 13.65 -0.56
N TYR A 162 5.03 12.36 -0.53
CA TYR A 162 4.15 11.69 -1.48
C TYR A 162 2.74 12.28 -1.47
N VAL A 163 2.19 12.56 -0.28
CA VAL A 163 0.87 13.19 -0.16
C VAL A 163 0.84 14.57 -0.83
N ILE A 164 1.92 15.35 -0.69
CA ILE A 164 2.05 16.69 -1.29
C ILE A 164 2.21 16.60 -2.82
N ASP A 165 3.08 15.71 -3.29
CA ASP A 165 3.45 15.60 -4.70
C ASP A 165 2.56 14.59 -5.47
N ARG A 166 1.44 14.12 -4.90
CA ARG A 166 0.62 13.01 -5.41
C ARG A 166 0.27 13.14 -6.89
N GLU A 167 -0.14 14.33 -7.32
CA GLU A 167 -0.51 14.60 -8.72
C GLU A 167 0.66 14.42 -9.70
N GLN A 168 1.89 14.73 -9.26
CA GLN A 168 3.09 14.53 -10.07
C GLN A 168 3.51 13.06 -10.12
N ILE A 169 3.24 12.30 -9.04
CA ILE A 169 3.60 10.88 -8.92
C ILE A 169 2.58 9.95 -9.57
N GLY A 170 1.31 10.37 -9.68
CA GLY A 170 0.23 9.60 -10.31
C GLY A 170 0.59 9.03 -11.69
N PRO A 171 1.10 9.85 -12.64
CA PRO A 171 1.54 9.36 -13.95
C PRO A 171 2.65 8.30 -13.89
N LEU A 172 3.60 8.40 -12.95
CA LEU A 172 4.67 7.42 -12.78
C LEU A 172 4.09 6.08 -12.28
N LYS A 173 3.20 6.13 -11.28
CA LYS A 173 2.49 4.94 -10.79
C LYS A 173 1.67 4.27 -11.90
N ALA A 174 0.99 5.05 -12.73
CA ALA A 174 0.23 4.53 -13.87
C ALA A 174 1.13 3.84 -14.91
N LYS A 175 2.30 4.43 -15.25
CA LYS A 175 3.29 3.78 -16.13
C LYS A 175 3.76 2.44 -15.55
N LEU A 176 4.10 2.39 -14.26
CA LEU A 176 4.52 1.17 -13.58
C LEU A 176 3.40 0.13 -13.54
N LEU A 177 2.15 0.53 -13.29
CA LEU A 177 1.00 -0.35 -13.33
C LEU A 177 0.82 -0.99 -14.71
N THR A 178 0.93 -0.21 -15.79
CA THR A 178 0.86 -0.73 -17.17
C THR A 178 1.93 -1.79 -17.43
N VAL A 179 3.16 -1.58 -16.95
CA VAL A 179 4.24 -2.59 -17.06
C VAL A 179 3.93 -3.82 -16.21
N ARG A 180 3.39 -3.63 -15.01
CA ARG A 180 3.01 -4.73 -14.10
C ARG A 180 1.92 -5.62 -14.70
N GLU A 181 0.96 -5.03 -15.40
CA GLU A 181 -0.16 -5.74 -16.03
C GLU A 181 0.27 -6.68 -17.17
N GLN A 182 1.53 -6.57 -17.65
CA GLN A 182 2.10 -7.51 -18.62
C GLN A 182 2.67 -8.79 -17.97
N ARG A 183 2.79 -8.83 -16.64
CA ARG A 183 3.26 -10.00 -15.90
C ARG A 183 2.14 -11.04 -15.81
N VAL A 184 2.52 -12.29 -15.53
CA VAL A 184 1.55 -13.33 -15.19
C VAL A 184 0.75 -12.86 -13.98
N ARG A 185 -0.58 -12.88 -14.09
CA ARG A 185 -1.46 -12.50 -12.98
C ARG A 185 -1.60 -13.68 -11.99
N PRO A 186 -1.70 -13.39 -10.69
CA PRO A 186 -2.28 -14.34 -9.73
C PRO A 186 -3.74 -14.67 -10.02
#